data_AF-A0A2D4H1H3-F1
#
_entry.id   AF-A0A2D4H1H3-F1
#
_cell.length_a   1.000
_cell.length_b   1.000
_cell.length_c   1.000
_cell.angle_alpha   90.00
_cell.angle_beta   90.00
_cell.angle_gamma   90.00
#
_symmetry.space_group_name_H-M   'P 1'
#
loop_
_entity.id
_entity.type
_entity.pdbx_description
1 polymer ?
#
loop_
_entity_poly.entity_id
_entity_poly.type
_entity_poly.pdbx_seq_one_letter_code
_entity_poly.pdbx_strand_id
1 'polypeptide(L)'
;MLQHGAEVNISNCADNTPMDCALQAVEDYLEEEPEKVIATLLNHGAAFINPKMLKFCASSPRSMEIILNSYDRVVSCDSWIGSVPTEMWHEYQVFYDSALFLVNQPRPLQHLARCAIRRQLGIRCHKGIFQLKLPSALHEYLLLPLKGYLK
;
A
#
# COMPACT_ATOMS: atom_id res chain seq x y z
N MET A 1 -2.38 -1.99 19.82
CA MET A 1 -3.08 -3.28 19.62
C MET A 1 -2.25 -4.29 18.83
N LEU A 2 -1.81 -4.01 17.59
CA LEU A 2 -1.03 -4.96 16.77
C LEU A 2 0.27 -5.46 17.43
N GLN A 3 1.01 -4.56 18.09
CA GLN A 3 2.22 -4.93 18.85
C GLN A 3 1.96 -5.87 20.03
N HIS A 4 0.71 -5.94 20.49
CA HIS A 4 0.26 -6.74 21.63
C HIS A 4 -0.54 -7.98 21.18
N GLY A 5 -0.43 -8.38 19.90
CA GLY A 5 -1.01 -9.63 19.40
C GLY A 5 -2.41 -9.51 18.79
N ALA A 6 -2.92 -8.30 18.55
CA ALA A 6 -4.18 -8.15 17.82
C ALA A 6 -4.07 -8.69 16.39
N GLU A 7 -5.08 -9.44 15.96
CA GLU A 7 -5.15 -10.02 14.62
C GLU A 7 -5.42 -8.94 13.56
N VAL A 8 -4.53 -8.81 12.57
CA VAL A 8 -4.59 -7.75 11.56
C VAL A 8 -5.67 -7.98 10.49
N ASN A 9 -6.15 -9.22 10.35
CA ASN A 9 -7.07 -9.65 9.28
C ASN A 9 -8.44 -10.12 9.82
N ILE A 10 -8.74 -9.87 11.10
CA ILE A 10 -10.04 -10.24 11.68
C ILE A 10 -11.13 -9.28 11.18
N SER A 11 -12.20 -9.81 10.60
CA SER A 11 -13.32 -8.98 10.13
C SER A 11 -14.26 -8.59 11.27
N ASN A 12 -14.87 -7.42 11.13
CA ASN A 12 -15.99 -7.00 11.99
C ASN A 12 -17.32 -7.65 11.55
N CYS A 13 -18.43 -7.29 12.21
CA CYS A 13 -19.76 -7.84 11.90
C CYS A 13 -20.30 -7.47 10.50
N ALA A 14 -19.64 -6.54 9.79
CA ALA A 14 -19.94 -6.15 8.42
C ALA A 14 -18.91 -6.71 7.42
N ASP A 15 -18.19 -7.77 7.81
CA ASP A 15 -17.16 -8.47 7.03
C ASP A 15 -15.95 -7.60 6.61
N ASN A 16 -15.78 -6.41 7.19
CA ASN A 16 -14.64 -5.54 6.90
C ASN A 16 -13.46 -5.85 7.82
N THR A 17 -12.29 -6.06 7.23
CA THR A 17 -11.01 -6.12 7.96
C THR A 17 -10.55 -4.72 8.39
N PRO A 18 -9.58 -4.60 9.31
CA PRO A 18 -8.95 -3.32 9.62
C PRO A 18 -8.42 -2.58 8.39
N MET A 19 -7.93 -3.31 7.38
CA MET A 19 -7.49 -2.72 6.11
C MET A 19 -8.68 -2.14 5.34
N ASP A 20 -9.79 -2.86 5.23
CA ASP A 20 -10.97 -2.36 4.52
C ASP A 20 -11.54 -1.09 5.17
N CYS A 21 -11.59 -1.06 6.51
CA CYS A 21 -11.99 0.13 7.25
C CYS A 21 -11.03 1.29 7.03
N ALA A 22 -9.71 1.04 7.08
CA ALA A 22 -8.71 2.08 6.86
C ALA A 22 -8.83 2.68 5.45
N LEU A 23 -9.06 1.86 4.42
CA LEU A 23 -9.26 2.32 3.05
C LEU A 23 -10.51 3.17 2.91
N GLN A 24 -11.65 2.71 3.44
CA GLN A 24 -12.93 3.42 3.35
C GLN A 24 -12.87 4.81 4.01
N ALA A 25 -12.02 4.97 5.01
CA ALA A 25 -11.84 6.21 5.75
C ALA A 25 -10.80 7.17 5.13
N VAL A 26 -10.06 6.78 4.08
CA VAL A 26 -8.93 7.60 3.58
C VAL A 26 -9.33 9.03 3.20
N GLU A 27 -10.48 9.20 2.52
CA GLU A 27 -10.94 10.51 2.06
C GLU A 27 -11.37 11.42 3.22
N ASP A 28 -11.92 10.85 4.29
CA ASP A 28 -12.36 11.60 5.47
C ASP A 28 -11.20 12.03 6.38
N TYR A 29 -10.02 11.42 6.23
CA TYR A 29 -8.88 11.58 7.13
C TYR A 29 -7.58 11.91 6.39
N LEU A 30 -7.64 12.69 5.31
CA LEU A 30 -6.46 13.03 4.50
C LEU A 30 -5.39 13.80 5.29
N GLU A 31 -5.78 14.60 6.28
CA GLU A 31 -4.88 15.42 7.10
C GLU A 31 -4.16 14.60 8.18
N GLU A 32 -4.70 13.44 8.55
CA GLU A 32 -4.23 12.55 9.61
C GLU A 32 -3.24 11.48 9.12
N GLU A 33 -2.73 11.64 7.89
CA GLU A 33 -1.73 10.76 7.28
C GLU A 33 -2.17 9.28 7.25
N PRO A 34 -3.30 8.97 6.58
CA PRO A 34 -3.93 7.65 6.61
C PRO A 34 -3.02 6.57 6.02
N GLU A 35 -2.07 6.95 5.17
CA GLU A 35 -1.07 6.05 4.61
C GLU A 35 -0.19 5.43 5.70
N LYS A 36 0.03 6.10 6.84
CA LYS A 36 0.80 5.54 7.97
C LYS A 36 0.06 4.38 8.61
N VAL A 37 -1.26 4.47 8.74
CA VAL A 37 -2.11 3.37 9.24
C VAL A 37 -2.06 2.21 8.26
N ILE A 38 -2.24 2.48 6.97
CA ILE A 38 -2.17 1.46 5.89
C ILE A 38 -0.81 0.77 5.88
N ALA A 39 0.29 1.52 5.93
CA ALA A 39 1.65 0.97 6.00
C ALA A 39 1.85 0.09 7.23
N THR A 40 1.34 0.54 8.38
CA THR A 40 1.41 -0.22 9.64
C THR A 40 0.67 -1.54 9.52
N LEU A 41 -0.55 -1.55 8.97
CA LEU A 41 -1.32 -2.77 8.72
C LEU A 41 -0.58 -3.72 7.77
N LEU A 42 -0.07 -3.21 6.64
CA LEU A 42 0.71 -4.01 5.69
C LEU A 42 1.99 -4.58 6.32
N ASN A 43 2.67 -3.83 7.19
CA ASN A 43 3.86 -4.29 7.91
C ASN A 43 3.53 -5.34 8.99
N HIS A 44 2.26 -5.45 9.41
CA HIS A 44 1.79 -6.52 10.28
C HIS A 44 1.11 -7.65 9.50
N GLY A 45 1.20 -7.66 8.18
CA GLY A 45 0.72 -8.76 7.33
C GLY A 45 -0.76 -8.67 6.98
N ALA A 46 -1.31 -7.46 6.87
CA ALA A 46 -2.64 -7.26 6.29
C ALA A 46 -2.75 -7.97 4.94
N ALA A 47 -3.91 -8.60 4.73
CA ALA A 47 -4.22 -9.34 3.52
C ALA A 47 -4.29 -8.43 2.30
N PHE A 48 -4.24 -9.06 1.12
CA PHE A 48 -4.44 -8.36 -0.14
C PHE A 48 -5.84 -7.76 -0.21
N ILE A 49 -5.91 -6.54 -0.70
CA ILE A 49 -7.16 -5.79 -0.86
C ILE A 49 -7.75 -6.14 -2.22
N ASN A 50 -9.07 -6.07 -2.33
CA ASN A 50 -9.72 -6.11 -3.63
C ASN A 50 -9.29 -4.86 -4.43
N PRO A 51 -8.80 -4.98 -5.68
CA PRO A 51 -8.39 -3.83 -6.49
C PRO A 51 -9.45 -2.74 -6.62
N LYS A 52 -10.75 -3.10 -6.55
CA LYS A 52 -11.86 -2.14 -6.55
C LYS A 52 -11.84 -1.16 -5.37
N MET A 53 -11.13 -1.50 -4.28
CA MET A 53 -10.97 -0.64 -3.11
C MET A 53 -9.99 0.51 -3.34
N LEU A 54 -9.17 0.46 -4.40
CA LEU A 54 -8.23 1.55 -4.74
C LEU A 54 -8.94 2.89 -4.99
N LYS A 55 -10.22 2.85 -5.36
CA LYS A 55 -11.04 4.06 -5.53
C LYS A 55 -11.09 4.94 -4.28
N PHE A 56 -11.04 4.34 -3.08
CA PHE A 56 -11.04 5.10 -1.83
C PHE A 56 -9.72 5.84 -1.58
N CYS A 57 -8.65 5.46 -2.28
CA CYS A 57 -7.36 6.15 -2.21
C CYS A 57 -7.15 7.11 -3.37
N ALA A 58 -8.15 7.34 -4.22
CA ALA A 58 -8.00 8.17 -5.42
C ALA A 58 -7.67 9.64 -5.11
N SER A 59 -8.05 10.13 -3.92
CA SER A 59 -7.68 11.47 -3.42
C SER A 59 -6.44 11.46 -2.52
N SER A 60 -5.76 10.31 -2.36
CA SER A 60 -4.56 10.18 -1.52
C SER A 60 -3.45 9.42 -2.25
N PRO A 61 -2.64 10.13 -3.08
CA PRO A 61 -1.48 9.57 -3.77
C PRO A 61 -0.54 8.79 -2.85
N ARG A 62 -0.34 9.29 -1.62
CA ARG A 62 0.52 8.65 -0.61
C ARG A 62 -0.04 7.29 -0.17
N SER A 63 -1.33 7.22 0.15
CA SER A 63 -1.99 5.95 0.51
C SER A 63 -1.94 4.96 -0.65
N MET A 64 -2.24 5.45 -1.85
CA MET A 64 -2.24 4.66 -3.06
C MET A 64 -0.84 4.14 -3.41
N GLU A 65 0.20 4.95 -3.22
CA GLU A 65 1.60 4.54 -3.41
C GLU A 65 1.95 3.37 -2.50
N ILE A 66 1.63 3.45 -1.20
CA ILE A 66 1.94 2.40 -0.22
C ILE A 66 1.24 1.10 -0.60
N ILE A 67 -0.04 1.17 -0.96
CA ILE A 67 -0.82 0.02 -1.40
C ILE A 67 -0.17 -0.58 -2.62
N LEU A 68 -0.02 0.16 -3.71
CA LEU A 68 0.53 -0.36 -4.97
C LEU A 68 1.97 -0.88 -4.83
N ASN A 69 2.76 -0.29 -3.94
CA ASN A 69 4.11 -0.77 -3.63
C ASN A 69 4.14 -2.08 -2.85
N SER A 70 3.03 -2.53 -2.27
CA SER A 70 2.92 -3.83 -1.60
C SER A 70 2.59 -4.99 -2.56
N TYR A 71 2.14 -4.71 -3.78
CA TYR A 71 1.79 -5.72 -4.80
C TYR A 71 2.91 -5.88 -5.81
N ASP A 72 3.12 -7.11 -6.29
CA ASP A 72 4.08 -7.40 -7.36
C ASP A 72 3.64 -6.88 -8.73
N ARG A 73 2.35 -6.58 -8.91
CA ARG A 73 1.76 -6.05 -10.13
C ARG A 73 0.69 -4.99 -9.82
N VAL A 74 0.61 -3.98 -10.68
CA VAL A 74 -0.53 -3.06 -10.73
C VAL A 74 -1.56 -3.66 -11.67
N VAL A 75 -2.65 -4.16 -11.11
CA VAL A 75 -3.75 -4.73 -11.90
C VAL A 75 -4.55 -3.59 -12.53
N SER A 76 -4.87 -3.72 -13.81
CA SER A 76 -5.82 -2.82 -14.47
C SER A 76 -7.13 -2.82 -13.71
N CYS A 77 -7.49 -1.68 -13.15
CA CYS A 77 -8.77 -1.49 -12.50
C CYS A 77 -9.26 -0.09 -12.83
N ASP A 78 -10.32 -0.02 -13.64
CA ASP A 78 -10.95 1.25 -14.01
C ASP A 78 -11.57 1.98 -12.81
N SER A 79 -11.65 1.30 -11.66
CA SER A 79 -12.34 1.83 -10.48
C SER A 79 -11.68 3.08 -9.89
N TRP A 80 -10.36 3.24 -9.99
CA TRP A 80 -9.67 4.37 -9.35
C TRP A 80 -9.46 5.53 -10.30
N ILE A 81 -9.19 5.29 -11.60
CA ILE A 81 -8.89 6.35 -12.57
C ILE A 81 -10.05 7.35 -12.66
N GLY A 82 -11.27 6.86 -12.79
CA GLY A 82 -12.47 7.70 -12.83
C GLY A 82 -12.86 8.31 -11.47
N SER A 83 -12.18 7.93 -10.38
CA SER A 83 -12.41 8.47 -9.03
C SER A 83 -11.37 9.52 -8.64
N VAL A 84 -10.32 9.75 -9.42
CA VAL A 84 -9.32 10.79 -9.12
C VAL A 84 -9.91 12.16 -9.50
N PRO A 85 -10.01 13.12 -8.56
CA PRO A 85 -10.39 14.48 -8.88
C PRO A 85 -9.40 15.14 -9.85
N THR A 86 -9.89 15.98 -10.75
CA THR A 86 -9.06 16.66 -11.75
C THR A 86 -7.93 17.48 -11.11
N GLU A 87 -8.22 18.12 -9.98
CA GLU A 87 -7.27 18.93 -9.22
C GLU A 87 -6.12 18.07 -8.69
N MET A 88 -6.47 16.91 -8.11
CA MET A 88 -5.50 15.94 -7.62
C MET A 88 -4.63 15.40 -8.76
N TRP A 89 -5.22 15.11 -9.92
CA TRP A 89 -4.48 14.64 -11.09
C TRP A 89 -3.41 15.65 -11.52
N HIS A 90 -3.75 16.94 -11.58
CA HIS A 90 -2.80 17.99 -11.94
C HIS A 90 -1.69 18.16 -10.90
N GLU A 91 -2.03 18.15 -9.61
CA GLU A 91 -1.04 18.34 -8.54
C GLU A 91 -0.06 17.16 -8.45
N TYR A 92 -0.54 15.93 -8.63
CA TYR A 92 0.24 14.70 -8.47
C TYR A 92 0.42 13.94 -9.79
N GLN A 93 0.53 14.66 -10.90
CA GLN A 93 0.58 14.08 -12.24
C GLN A 93 1.66 13.00 -12.37
N VAL A 94 2.87 13.25 -11.86
CA VAL A 94 3.99 12.30 -11.90
C VAL A 94 3.63 10.95 -11.25
N PHE A 95 2.90 10.99 -10.13
CA PHE A 95 2.46 9.78 -9.46
C PHE A 95 1.45 9.01 -10.31
N TYR A 96 0.36 9.68 -10.74
CA TYR A 96 -0.71 9.01 -11.49
C TYR A 96 -0.24 8.49 -12.84
N ASP A 97 0.59 9.25 -13.56
CA ASP A 97 1.19 8.82 -14.82
C ASP A 97 2.08 7.57 -14.60
N SER A 98 2.88 7.54 -13.52
CA SER A 98 3.68 6.36 -13.18
C SER A 98 2.82 5.14 -12.82
N ALA A 99 1.71 5.34 -12.12
CA ALA A 99 0.79 4.27 -11.75
C ALA A 99 0.08 3.71 -12.98
N LEU A 100 -0.38 4.59 -13.89
CA LEU A 100 -1.01 4.22 -15.15
C LEU A 100 -0.02 3.48 -16.06
N PHE A 101 1.21 3.98 -16.18
CA PHE A 101 2.26 3.34 -16.98
C PHE A 101 2.53 1.91 -16.53
N LEU A 102 2.49 1.65 -15.21
CA LEU A 102 2.77 0.31 -14.67
C LEU A 102 1.60 -0.67 -14.74
N VAL A 103 0.42 -0.23 -15.18
CA VAL A 103 -0.72 -1.12 -15.38
C VAL A 103 -0.34 -2.20 -16.39
N ASN A 104 -0.45 -3.46 -15.96
CA ASN A 104 -0.07 -4.64 -16.75
C ASN A 104 1.41 -4.69 -17.21
N GLN A 105 2.29 -3.85 -16.67
CA GLN A 105 3.73 -3.90 -16.95
C GLN A 105 4.49 -4.71 -15.89
N PRO A 106 5.61 -5.34 -16.24
CA PRO A 106 6.48 -5.97 -15.27
C PRO A 106 7.15 -4.92 -14.38
N ARG A 107 7.18 -5.17 -13.07
CA ARG A 107 7.94 -4.37 -12.11
C ARG A 107 9.41 -4.79 -12.10
N PRO A 108 10.35 -3.90 -11.74
CA PRO A 108 11.77 -4.22 -11.62
C PRO A 108 12.02 -5.39 -10.67
N LEU A 109 13.10 -6.14 -10.91
CA LEU A 109 13.49 -7.29 -10.06
C LEU A 109 13.59 -6.91 -8.58
N GLN A 110 14.11 -5.72 -8.27
CA GLN A 110 14.21 -5.23 -6.89
C GLN A 110 12.83 -5.12 -6.22
N HIS A 111 11.81 -4.69 -6.96
CA HIS A 111 10.43 -4.60 -6.46
C HIS A 111 9.81 -5.97 -6.25
N LEU A 112 10.00 -6.88 -7.22
CA LEU A 112 9.54 -8.26 -7.10
C LEU A 112 10.21 -8.95 -5.89
N ALA A 113 11.50 -8.71 -5.66
CA ALA A 113 12.22 -9.20 -4.50
C ALA A 113 11.66 -8.63 -3.19
N ARG A 114 11.31 -7.34 -3.13
CA ARG A 114 10.62 -6.74 -1.98
C ARG A 114 9.31 -7.46 -1.69
N CYS A 115 8.46 -7.66 -2.69
CA CYS A 115 7.19 -8.36 -2.52
C CYS A 115 7.39 -9.80 -2.04
N ALA A 116 8.36 -10.53 -2.61
CA ALA A 116 8.69 -11.89 -2.19
C ALA A 116 9.17 -11.98 -0.74
N ILE A 117 10.09 -11.09 -0.33
CA ILE A 117 10.60 -11.02 1.05
C ILE A 117 9.46 -10.71 2.02
N ARG A 118 8.65 -9.69 1.72
CA ARG A 118 7.51 -9.32 2.57
C ARG A 118 6.51 -10.46 2.71
N ARG A 119 6.20 -11.16 1.60
CA ARG A 119 5.33 -12.35 1.61
C ARG A 119 5.88 -13.47 2.49
N GLN A 120 7.18 -13.72 2.44
CA GLN A 120 7.84 -14.74 3.27
C GLN A 120 7.86 -14.37 4.76
N LEU A 121 8.03 -13.09 5.09
CA LEU A 121 7.98 -12.61 6.47
C LEU A 121 6.54 -12.60 7.02
N GLY A 122 5.55 -12.34 6.16
CA GLY A 122 4.13 -12.31 6.49
C GLY A 122 3.84 -11.32 7.62
N ILE A 123 3.13 -11.77 8.66
CA ILE A 123 2.78 -10.95 9.83
C ILE A 123 3.98 -10.39 10.59
N ARG A 124 5.17 -10.94 10.34
CA ARG A 124 6.41 -10.54 11.03
C ARG A 124 7.15 -9.43 10.30
N CYS A 125 6.68 -8.88 9.17
CA CYS A 125 7.42 -7.85 8.42
C CYS A 125 7.96 -6.73 9.32
N HIS A 126 7.14 -6.18 10.21
CA HIS A 126 7.48 -5.11 11.14
C HIS A 126 8.73 -5.38 12.02
N LYS A 127 9.03 -6.63 12.37
CA LYS A 127 10.21 -7.04 13.16
C LYS A 127 11.25 -7.79 12.34
N GLY A 128 10.79 -8.66 11.45
CA GLY A 128 11.60 -9.58 10.66
C GLY A 128 12.45 -8.88 9.62
N ILE A 129 12.02 -7.73 9.07
CA ILE A 129 12.83 -6.96 8.12
C ILE A 129 14.17 -6.58 8.74
N PHE A 130 14.17 -6.06 9.98
CA PHE A 130 15.38 -5.62 10.68
C PHE A 130 16.28 -6.77 11.15
N GLN A 131 15.79 -8.02 11.11
CA GLN A 131 16.59 -9.20 11.44
C GLN A 131 17.37 -9.74 10.22
N LEU A 132 17.03 -9.28 9.01
CA LEU A 132 17.76 -9.63 7.80
C LEU A 132 19.12 -8.95 7.80
N LYS A 133 20.17 -9.69 7.41
CA LYS A 133 21.54 -9.17 7.23
C LYS A 133 21.65 -8.34 5.94
N LEU A 134 20.94 -7.23 5.90
CA LEU A 134 20.89 -6.29 4.77
C LEU A 134 21.37 -4.91 5.21
N PRO A 135 21.90 -4.09 4.27
CA PRO A 135 22.16 -2.67 4.53
C PRO A 135 20.88 -1.90 4.87
N SER A 136 21.00 -0.83 5.66
CA SER A 136 19.86 -0.02 6.15
C SER A 136 18.95 0.50 5.02
N ALA A 137 19.53 0.91 3.89
CA ALA A 137 18.76 1.36 2.74
C ALA A 137 17.81 0.29 2.17
N LEU A 138 18.17 -0.99 2.29
CA LEU A 138 17.28 -2.09 1.91
C LEU A 138 16.21 -2.38 2.97
N HIS A 139 16.52 -2.21 4.26
CA HIS A 139 15.50 -2.27 5.30
C HIS A 139 14.43 -1.20 5.09
N GLU A 140 14.85 0.04 4.86
CA GLU A 140 13.95 1.16 4.54
C GLU A 140 13.11 0.85 3.31
N TYR A 141 13.72 0.37 2.22
CA TYR A 141 13.01 0.01 1.00
C TYR A 141 11.91 -1.06 1.24
N LEU A 142 12.18 -2.05 2.09
CA LEU A 142 11.22 -3.09 2.44
C LEU A 142 10.04 -2.56 3.28
N LEU A 143 10.17 -1.41 3.93
CA LEU A 143 9.12 -0.78 4.76
C LEU A 143 8.14 0.11 3.98
N LEU A 144 8.21 0.10 2.64
CA LEU A 144 7.33 0.85 1.74
C LEU A 144 7.45 2.39 1.89
N PRO A 145 8.66 2.96 1.74
CA PRO A 145 8.84 4.40 1.87
C PRO A 145 8.22 5.09 0.66
N LEU A 146 7.63 6.28 0.91
CA LEU A 146 7.05 7.12 -0.12
C LEU A 146 8.14 7.78 -0.97
N LYS A 147 7.93 7.81 -2.28
CA LYS A 147 8.79 8.48 -3.26
C LYS A 147 8.04 9.47 -4.13
N GLY A 148 6.70 9.44 -4.12
CA GLY A 148 5.84 10.25 -4.98
C GLY A 148 5.67 9.69 -6.39
N TYR A 149 6.14 8.47 -6.65
CA TYR A 149 6.00 7.78 -7.93
C TYR A 149 6.30 6.29 -7.79
N LEU A 150 5.86 5.50 -8.78
CA LEU A 150 6.08 4.06 -8.82
C LEU A 150 7.19 3.68 -9.81
N LYS A 151 7.94 2.63 -9.45
CA LYS A 151 8.96 1.97 -10.28
C LYS A 151 8.70 0.48 -10.37
#